data_AF-A0A1G0RC12-F1
#
_entry.id   AF-A0A1G0RC12-F1
#
_cell.length_a   1.000
_cell.length_b   1.000
_cell.length_c   1.000
_cell.angle_alpha   90.00
_cell.angle_beta   90.00
_cell.angle_gamma   90.00
#
_symmetry.space_group_name_H-M   'P 1'
#
loop_
_entity.id
_entity.type
_entity.pdbx_description
1 polymer ?
#
loop_
_entity_poly.entity_id
_entity_poly.type
_entity_poly.pdbx_seq_one_letter_code
_entity_poly.pdbx_strand_id
1 'polypeptide(L)'
;MYEKHYFWGTLFIVIGLSLLLYNAGFHFLYFVKYIYLISSIFILLGLKMIFKKNWVKILLTILISITLSFTIMKFFGDTIWNHHNCCNNVLYHIDIN
;
A
#
# COMPACT_ATOMS: atom_id res chain seq x y z
N MET A 1 21.86 -24.61 2.77
CA MET A 1 21.00 -24.49 1.56
C MET A 1 19.93 -23.40 1.66
N TYR A 2 19.47 -23.04 2.87
CA TYR A 2 18.47 -21.98 3.09
C TYR A 2 18.98 -20.57 2.77
N GLU A 3 20.24 -20.26 3.08
CA GLU A 3 20.82 -18.90 2.96
C GLU A 3 20.80 -18.34 1.54
N LYS A 4 21.06 -19.19 0.53
CA LYS A 4 20.98 -18.76 -0.87
C LYS A 4 19.57 -18.29 -1.24
N HIS A 5 18.52 -18.96 -0.77
CA HIS A 5 17.14 -18.59 -1.09
C HIS A 5 16.70 -17.28 -0.42
N TYR A 6 17.18 -17.01 0.79
CA TYR A 6 16.95 -15.72 1.45
C TYR A 6 17.63 -14.58 0.68
N PHE A 7 18.89 -14.75 0.29
CA PHE A 7 19.63 -13.73 -0.46
C PHE A 7 18.93 -13.35 -1.77
N TRP A 8 18.57 -14.34 -2.58
CA TRP A 8 17.86 -14.09 -3.85
C TRP A 8 16.48 -13.47 -3.63
N GLY A 9 15.73 -13.96 -2.64
CA GLY A 9 14.41 -13.42 -2.32
C GLY A 9 14.44 -11.96 -1.88
N THR A 10 15.38 -11.59 -1.00
CA THR A 10 15.56 -10.20 -0.58
C THR A 10 15.99 -9.31 -1.74
N LEU A 11 16.86 -9.82 -2.63
CA LEU A 11 17.30 -9.10 -3.83
C LEU A 11 16.11 -8.78 -4.75
N PHE A 12 15.20 -9.72 -4.99
CA PHE A 12 13.97 -9.49 -5.76
C PHE A 12 13.06 -8.43 -5.13
N ILE A 13 12.91 -8.42 -3.81
CA ILE A 13 12.11 -7.42 -3.08
C ILE A 13 12.73 -6.03 -3.21
N VAL A 14 14.04 -5.91 -3.03
CA VAL A 14 14.77 -4.63 -3.13
C VAL A 14 14.66 -4.06 -4.55
N ILE A 15 14.78 -4.90 -5.58
CA ILE A 15 14.57 -4.47 -6.98
C ILE A 15 13.14 -3.94 -7.19
N GLY A 16 12.12 -4.68 -6.73
CA GLY A 16 10.72 -4.27 -6.89
C GLY A 16 10.39 -2.95 -6.16
N LEU A 17 10.92 -2.75 -4.95
CA LEU A 17 10.77 -1.49 -4.20
C LEU A 17 11.53 -0.34 -4.86
N SER A 18 12.70 -0.59 -5.42
CA SER A 18 13.50 0.44 -6.11
C SER A 18 12.79 0.92 -7.38
N LEU A 19 12.15 0.02 -8.13
CA LEU A 19 11.31 0.37 -9.29
C LEU A 19 10.10 1.22 -8.89
N LEU A 20 9.45 0.90 -7.76
CA LEU A 20 8.36 1.71 -7.19
C LEU A 20 8.83 3.12 -6.82
N LEU A 21 9.96 3.24 -6.13
CA LEU A 21 10.53 4.53 -5.74
C LEU A 21 10.94 5.36 -6.96
N TYR A 22 11.56 4.72 -7.96
CA TYR A 22 11.96 5.37 -9.20
C TYR A 22 10.74 5.96 -9.93
N ASN A 23 9.64 5.21 -10.00
CA ASN A 23 8.41 5.69 -10.62
C ASN A 23 7.67 6.75 -9.79
N ALA A 24 7.79 6.73 -8.46
CA ALA A 24 7.24 7.78 -7.60
C ALA A 24 8.03 9.10 -7.70
N GLY A 25 9.34 9.02 -7.96
CA GLY A 25 10.20 10.20 -8.14
C GLY A 25 10.10 10.86 -9.52
N PHE A 26 9.77 10.11 -10.56
CA PHE A 26 9.65 10.62 -11.92
C PHE A 26 8.19 10.57 -12.40
N HIS A 27 7.54 11.74 -12.43
CA HIS A 27 6.15 11.94 -12.85
C HIS A 27 5.95 11.82 -14.38
N PHE A 28 6.55 10.81 -15.03
CA PHE A 28 6.57 10.69 -16.48
C PHE A 28 5.65 9.57 -17.01
N LEU A 29 4.51 10.01 -17.54
CA LEU A 29 3.78 9.55 -18.74
C LEU A 29 3.63 8.04 -19.01
N TYR A 30 2.38 7.57 -19.02
CA TYR A 30 1.82 6.37 -19.67
C TYR A 30 2.38 4.97 -19.33
N PHE A 31 3.69 4.81 -19.08
CA PHE A 31 4.32 3.53 -18.69
C PHE A 31 4.12 3.16 -17.22
N VAL A 32 3.66 4.13 -16.44
CA VAL A 32 3.38 4.06 -15.01
C VAL A 32 2.59 2.80 -14.62
N LYS A 33 1.56 2.41 -15.40
CA LYS A 33 0.75 1.22 -15.11
C LYS A 33 1.54 -0.09 -15.15
N TYR A 34 2.45 -0.25 -16.10
CA TYR A 34 3.22 -1.49 -16.26
C TYR A 34 4.31 -1.62 -15.20
N ILE A 35 4.92 -0.52 -14.78
CA ILE A 35 5.97 -0.51 -13.75
C ILE A 35 5.41 -0.99 -12.41
N TYR A 36 4.20 -0.57 -12.04
CA TYR A 36 3.54 -1.08 -10.83
C TYR A 36 3.26 -2.58 -10.90
N LEU A 37 2.80 -3.07 -12.05
CA LEU A 37 2.48 -4.49 -12.25
C LEU A 37 3.74 -5.35 -12.17
N ILE A 38 4.81 -4.95 -12.86
CA ILE A 38 6.12 -5.63 -12.82
C ILE A 38 6.69 -5.60 -11.40
N SER A 39 6.66 -4.46 -10.71
CA SER A 39 7.16 -4.33 -9.33
C SER A 39 6.42 -5.26 -8.37
N SER A 40 5.10 -5.36 -8.50
CA SER A 40 4.29 -6.26 -7.67
C SER A 40 4.64 -7.73 -7.89
N ILE A 41 4.91 -8.15 -9.14
CA ILE A 41 5.34 -9.51 -9.49
C ILE A 41 6.71 -9.82 -8.88
N PHE A 42 7.66 -8.88 -8.96
CA PHE A 42 9.00 -9.03 -8.37
C PHE A 42 8.94 -9.21 -6.85
N ILE A 43 8.11 -8.42 -6.16
CA ILE A 43 7.91 -8.53 -4.72
C ILE A 43 7.27 -9.87 -4.35
N LEU A 44 6.27 -10.32 -5.13
CA LEU A 44 5.61 -11.62 -4.92
C LEU A 44 6.59 -12.79 -5.09
N LEU A 45 7.46 -12.72 -6.10
CA LEU A 45 8.51 -13.71 -6.37
C LEU A 45 9.60 -13.71 -5.29
N GLY A 46 9.93 -12.55 -4.72
CA GLY A 46 10.85 -12.48 -3.58
C GLY A 46 10.25 -13.14 -2.34
N LEU A 47 9.00 -12.81 -2.00
CA LEU A 47 8.26 -13.43 -0.91
C LEU A 47 8.10 -14.95 -1.08
N LYS A 48 7.86 -15.41 -2.32
CA LYS A 48 7.83 -16.83 -2.72
C LYS A 48 9.09 -17.58 -2.29
N MET A 49 10.24 -17.01 -2.60
CA MET A 49 11.53 -17.65 -2.38
C MET A 49 11.90 -17.69 -0.90
N ILE A 50 11.60 -16.61 -0.16
CA ILE A 50 11.88 -16.51 1.29
C ILE A 50 11.02 -17.50 2.08
N PHE A 51 9.73 -17.61 1.74
CA PHE A 51 8.76 -18.32 2.58
C PHE A 51 8.16 -19.57 1.91
N LYS A 52 8.99 -20.33 1.19
CA LYS A 52 8.62 -21.57 0.47
C LYS A 52 7.66 -22.52 1.21
N LYS A 53 7.64 -22.51 2.55
CA LYS A 53 6.87 -23.43 3.40
C LYS A 53 5.55 -22.85 3.95
N ASN A 54 5.29 -21.54 3.91
CA ASN A 54 4.17 -20.90 4.64
C ASN A 54 3.45 -19.79 3.85
N TRP A 55 3.31 -19.98 2.54
CA TRP A 55 2.60 -19.07 1.64
C TRP A 55 1.20 -18.64 2.08
N VAL A 56 0.45 -19.57 2.66
CA VAL A 56 -0.91 -19.31 3.17
C VAL A 56 -0.88 -18.24 4.27
N LYS A 57 0.13 -18.28 5.15
CA LYS A 57 0.26 -17.29 6.24
C LYS A 57 0.58 -15.90 5.70
N ILE A 58 1.39 -15.80 4.66
CA ILE A 58 1.72 -14.51 4.03
C ILE A 58 0.50 -13.93 3.33
N LEU A 59 -0.22 -14.75 2.55
CA LEU A 59 -1.44 -14.32 1.88
C LEU A 59 -2.43 -13.77 2.91
N LEU A 60 -2.57 -14.46 4.04
CA LEU A 60 -3.40 -14.04 5.17
C LEU A 60 -2.91 -12.73 5.80
N THR A 61 -1.60 -12.55 5.95
CA THR A 61 -1.00 -11.32 6.49
C THR A 61 -1.23 -10.12 5.56
N ILE A 62 -1.09 -10.32 4.24
CA ILE A 62 -1.37 -9.30 3.23
C ILE A 62 -2.86 -8.93 3.26
N LEU A 63 -3.74 -9.93 3.34
CA LEU A 63 -5.19 -9.71 3.41
C LEU A 63 -5.55 -8.89 4.66
N ILE A 64 -4.98 -9.26 5.81
CA ILE A 64 -5.16 -8.53 7.08
C ILE A 64 -4.65 -7.09 6.93
N SER A 65 -3.47 -6.88 6.36
CA SER A 65 -2.90 -5.54 6.15
C SER A 65 -3.78 -4.67 5.25
N ILE A 66 -4.34 -5.23 4.16
CA ILE A 66 -5.26 -4.49 3.27
C ILE A 66 -6.53 -4.11 4.02
N THR A 67 -7.10 -5.06 4.77
CA THR A 67 -8.33 -4.84 5.55
C THR A 67 -8.11 -3.76 6.60
N LEU A 68 -6.96 -3.76 7.28
CA LEU A 68 -6.55 -2.74 8.23
C LEU A 68 -6.40 -1.37 7.56
N SER A 69 -5.71 -1.27 6.42
CA SER A 69 -5.57 -0.01 5.68
C SER A 69 -6.93 0.56 5.26
N PHE A 70 -7.86 -0.27 4.77
CA PHE A 70 -9.21 0.17 4.44
C PHE A 70 -10.00 0.63 5.67
N THR A 71 -9.88 -0.07 6.78
CA THR A 71 -10.55 0.28 8.04
C THR A 71 -10.06 1.63 8.56
N ILE A 72 -8.74 1.83 8.55
CA ILE A 72 -8.09 3.10 8.93
C ILE A 72 -8.57 4.22 8.00
N MET A 73 -8.52 4.01 6.68
CA MET A 73 -8.93 5.04 5.71
C MET A 73 -10.40 5.45 5.89
N LYS A 74 -11.30 4.49 6.18
CA LYS A 74 -12.71 4.77 6.46
C LYS A 74 -12.87 5.54 7.78
N PHE A 75 -12.17 5.14 8.83
CA PHE A 75 -12.24 5.79 10.14
C PHE A 75 -11.74 7.24 10.10
N PHE A 76 -10.63 7.49 9.40
CA PHE A 76 -10.11 8.85 9.20
C PHE A 76 -10.96 9.67 8.20
N GLY A 77 -11.51 9.03 7.17
CA GLY A 77 -12.43 9.69 6.23
C GLY A 77 -13.72 10.16 6.89
N ASP A 78 -14.35 9.31 7.72
CA ASP A 78 -15.59 9.65 8.43
C ASP A 78 -15.35 10.72 9.51
N THR A 79 -14.20 10.71 10.18
CA THR A 79 -13.87 11.74 11.18
C THR A 79 -13.59 13.11 10.55
N ILE A 80 -12.90 13.17 9.41
CA ILE A 80 -12.68 14.42 8.67
C ILE A 80 -13.99 14.97 8.10
N TRP A 81 -14.83 14.10 7.52
CA TRP A 81 -16.13 14.49 6.95
C TRP A 81 -17.09 15.04 8.02
N ASN A 82 -17.17 14.37 9.18
CA ASN A 82 -18.01 14.82 10.28
C ASN A 82 -17.51 16.10 10.94
N HIS A 83 -16.19 16.32 10.99
CA HIS A 83 -15.64 17.57 11.51
C HIS A 83 -15.94 18.77 10.58
N HIS A 84 -15.89 18.56 9.25
CA HIS A 84 -16.21 19.60 8.28
C HIS A 84 -17.71 20.00 8.30
N ASN A 85 -18.61 19.04 8.48
CA ASN A 85 -20.05 19.33 8.56
C ASN A 85 -20.48 19.97 9.88
N CYS A 86 -19.74 19.75 10.97
CA CYS A 86 -20.04 20.39 12.25
C CYS A 86 -19.69 21.89 12.22
N CYS A 87 -18.61 22.29 11.55
CA CYS A 87 -18.21 23.70 11.46
C CYS A 87 -19.04 24.53 10.48
N ASN A 88 -19.57 23.92 9.40
CA ASN A 88 -20.45 24.65 8.49
C ASN A 88 -21.81 24.97 9.11
N ASN A 89 -22.35 24.11 9.98
CA ASN A 89 -23.70 24.33 10.54
C ASN A 89 -23.73 25.39 11.66
N VAL A 90 -22.57 25.76 12.23
CA VAL A 90 -22.47 26.84 13.23
C VAL A 90 -22.38 28.22 12.55
N LEU A 91 -21.71 28.34 11.40
CA LEU A 91 -21.60 29.62 10.69
C LEU A 91 -22.96 30.10 10.15
N TYR A 92 -23.77 29.19 9.58
CA TYR A 92 -25.08 29.56 9.02
C TYR A 92 -26.14 29.96 10.06
N HIS A 93 -25.93 29.66 11.34
CA HIS A 93 -26.85 30.09 12.40
C HIS A 93 -26.45 31.42 13.07
N ILE A 94 -25.24 31.93 12.84
CA ILE A 94 -24.77 33.19 13.39
C ILE A 94 -25.11 34.37 12.45
N ASP A 95 -25.23 34.13 11.15
CA ASP A 95 -25.53 35.18 10.15
C ASP A 95 -27.03 35.53 9.98
N ILE A 96 -27.94 34.87 10.72
CA ILE A 96 -29.42 35.07 10.59
C ILE A 96 -30.04 35.74 11.83
N ASN A 97 -29.25 36.34 12.74
CA ASN A 97 -29.80 37.06 13.89
C ASN A 97 -29.24 38.48 14.04
#